data_AF-A0A4Q2KW95-F1
#
_entry.id   AF-A0A4Q2KW95-F1
#
_cell.length_a   1.000
_cell.length_b   1.000
_cell.length_c   1.000
_cell.angle_alpha   90.00
_cell.angle_beta   90.00
_cell.angle_gamma   90.00
#
_symmetry.space_group_name_H-M   'P 1'
#
loop_
_entity.id
_entity.type
_entity.pdbx_description
1 polymer ?
#
loop_
_entity_poly.entity_id
_entity_poly.type
_entity_poly.pdbx_seq_one_letter_code
_entity_poly.pdbx_strand_id
1 'polypeptide(L)'
;AYPSGYGMVAIIGLAEPEVSGIVAQVNTTDTPAYVANVNAERQIVVAGNDAALAQVAERALAHGASKATRLCMAVPSHCPLLDAQAAELATAAANITVHAPQLTYVSSSRARALFRANLIVEDLAWNMARPV
;
A
#
# COMPACT_ATOMS: atom_id res chain seq x y z
N ALA A 1 -13.23 6.16 -0.91
CA ALA A 1 -12.39 7.28 -1.40
C ALA A 1 -11.79 6.89 -2.76
N TYR A 2 -11.63 7.82 -3.69
CA TYR A 2 -11.01 7.63 -5.02
C TYR A 2 -11.75 6.66 -5.98
N PRO A 3 -12.91 7.05 -6.55
CA PRO A 3 -13.61 6.23 -7.55
C PRO A 3 -12.92 6.23 -8.94
N SER A 4 -12.06 7.22 -9.21
CA SER A 4 -11.34 7.38 -10.49
C SER A 4 -10.06 8.20 -10.31
N GLY A 5 -9.15 8.13 -11.29
CA GLY A 5 -7.90 8.92 -11.35
C GLY A 5 -6.75 8.37 -10.50
N TYR A 6 -6.96 7.23 -9.85
CA TYR A 6 -6.01 6.59 -8.95
C TYR A 6 -6.02 5.07 -9.15
N GLY A 7 -5.00 4.42 -8.58
CA GLY A 7 -4.81 3.02 -8.80
C GLY A 7 -3.60 2.40 -8.16
N MET A 8 -3.23 1.25 -8.73
CA MET A 8 -2.04 0.50 -8.36
C MET A 8 -1.40 -0.13 -9.59
N VAL A 9 -0.06 -0.17 -9.62
CA VAL A 9 0.74 -0.85 -10.65
C VAL A 9 1.68 -1.86 -9.98
N ALA A 10 1.71 -3.09 -10.48
CA ALA A 10 2.67 -4.10 -10.06
C ALA A 10 3.92 -4.03 -10.94
N ILE A 11 5.07 -3.86 -10.31
CA ILE A 11 6.41 -3.85 -10.91
C ILE A 11 7.08 -5.18 -10.60
N ILE A 12 7.51 -5.89 -11.64
CA ILE A 12 8.19 -7.19 -11.54
C ILE A 12 9.60 -7.04 -12.08
N GLY A 13 10.58 -7.54 -11.34
CA GLY A 13 11.99 -7.55 -11.74
C GLY A 13 12.84 -6.44 -11.12
N LEU A 14 12.30 -5.58 -10.27
CA LEU A 14 13.09 -4.61 -9.50
C LEU A 14 12.85 -4.80 -8.01
N ALA A 15 13.90 -4.59 -7.21
CA ALA A 15 13.81 -4.63 -5.76
C ALA A 15 13.20 -3.34 -5.20
N GLU A 16 12.72 -3.42 -3.95
CA GLU A 16 12.07 -2.28 -3.27
C GLU A 16 12.90 -0.98 -3.32
N PRO A 17 14.22 -0.96 -3.05
CA PRO A 17 14.99 0.27 -3.09
C PRO A 17 15.04 0.92 -4.49
N GLU A 18 15.08 0.10 -5.54
CA GLU A 18 15.08 0.58 -6.93
C GLU A 18 13.73 1.21 -7.29
N VAL A 19 12.63 0.55 -6.92
CA VAL A 19 11.28 1.06 -7.15
C VAL A 19 11.02 2.31 -6.31
N SER A 20 11.43 2.33 -5.05
CA SER A 20 11.35 3.51 -4.18
C SER A 20 12.12 4.69 -4.75
N GLY A 21 13.30 4.46 -5.33
CA GLY A 21 14.07 5.49 -6.03
C GLY A 21 13.33 6.08 -7.25
N ILE A 22 12.63 5.23 -8.02
CA ILE A 22 11.79 5.69 -9.14
C ILE A 22 10.59 6.47 -8.64
N VAL A 23 9.89 5.97 -7.61
CA VAL A 23 8.74 6.65 -7.00
C VAL A 23 9.12 8.04 -6.48
N ALA A 24 10.27 8.17 -5.82
CA ALA A 24 10.76 9.46 -5.32
C ALA A 24 10.98 10.51 -6.43
N GLN A 25 11.30 10.09 -7.65
CA GLN A 25 11.48 11.00 -8.80
C GLN A 25 10.15 11.47 -9.42
N VAL A 26 9.07 10.72 -9.20
CA VAL A 26 7.76 10.96 -9.82
C VAL A 26 6.77 11.57 -8.82
N ASN A 27 6.91 11.27 -7.54
CA ASN A 27 5.98 11.65 -6.50
C ASN A 27 5.95 13.18 -6.30
N THR A 28 4.78 13.77 -6.46
CA THR A 28 4.52 15.19 -6.18
C THR A 28 3.25 15.34 -5.35
N THR A 29 3.01 16.54 -4.81
CA THR A 29 1.74 16.85 -4.12
C THR A 29 0.53 16.70 -5.03
N ASP A 30 0.64 17.05 -6.32
CA ASP A 30 -0.47 17.03 -7.27
C ASP A 30 -0.70 15.63 -7.87
N THR A 31 0.38 14.87 -8.07
CA THR A 31 0.36 13.51 -8.63
C THR A 31 1.11 12.54 -7.71
N PRO A 32 0.54 12.21 -6.54
CA PRO A 32 1.25 11.42 -5.54
C PRO A 32 1.32 9.94 -5.92
N ALA A 33 2.42 9.29 -5.56
CA ALA A 33 2.63 7.84 -5.67
C ALA A 33 3.48 7.31 -4.52
N TYR A 34 3.19 6.07 -4.10
CA TYR A 34 3.78 5.46 -2.92
C TYR A 34 4.01 3.96 -3.16
N VAL A 35 5.11 3.43 -2.65
CA VAL A 35 5.25 1.98 -2.53
C VAL A 35 4.19 1.48 -1.54
N ALA A 36 3.42 0.50 -1.99
CA ALA A 36 2.22 0.01 -1.32
C ALA A 36 2.39 -1.44 -0.82
N ASN A 37 3.02 -2.30 -1.63
CA ASN A 37 3.25 -3.69 -1.26
C ASN A 37 4.63 -4.16 -1.67
N VAL A 38 5.31 -4.88 -0.78
CA VAL A 38 6.55 -5.62 -1.05
C VAL A 38 6.20 -7.11 -1.06
N ASN A 39 5.59 -7.58 -2.14
CA ASN A 39 5.05 -8.95 -2.23
C ASN A 39 6.15 -10.02 -2.33
N ALA A 40 7.29 -9.67 -2.93
CA ALA A 40 8.48 -10.50 -3.02
C ALA A 40 9.71 -9.62 -3.24
N GLU A 41 10.90 -10.21 -3.14
CA GLU A 41 12.19 -9.53 -3.34
C GLU A 41 12.23 -8.67 -4.61
N ARG A 42 11.57 -9.12 -5.69
CA ARG A 42 11.49 -8.41 -6.98
C ARG A 42 10.06 -8.24 -7.49
N GLN A 43 9.08 -8.14 -6.59
CA GLN A 43 7.69 -7.84 -6.95
C GLN A 43 7.14 -6.78 -6.00
N ILE A 44 7.07 -5.55 -6.49
CA ILE A 44 6.68 -4.37 -5.72
C ILE A 44 5.43 -3.75 -6.35
N VAL A 45 4.47 -3.33 -5.53
CA VAL A 45 3.28 -2.61 -5.98
C VAL A 45 3.39 -1.15 -5.58
N VAL A 46 3.08 -0.25 -6.51
CA VAL A 46 3.01 1.19 -6.27
C VAL A 46 1.55 1.63 -6.39
N ALA A 47 1.05 2.38 -5.41
CA ALA A 47 -0.28 2.97 -5.38
C ALA A 47 -0.19 4.48 -5.57
N GLY A 48 -1.15 5.10 -6.26
CA GLY A 48 -1.11 6.53 -6.49
C GLY A 48 -2.03 7.04 -7.59
N ASN A 49 -1.78 8.27 -8.01
CA ASN A 49 -2.44 8.93 -9.13
C ASN A 49 -2.08 8.23 -10.46
N ASP A 50 -3.04 8.09 -11.37
CA ASP A 50 -2.83 7.36 -12.64
C ASP A 50 -1.69 7.94 -13.50
N ALA A 51 -1.50 9.27 -13.52
CA ALA A 51 -0.41 9.89 -14.28
C ALA A 51 0.97 9.60 -13.66
N ALA A 52 1.06 9.54 -12.33
CA ALA A 52 2.28 9.13 -11.64
C ALA A 52 2.55 7.64 -11.86
N LEU A 53 1.53 6.79 -11.79
CA LEU A 53 1.66 5.35 -12.04
C LEU A 53 2.15 5.04 -13.46
N ALA A 54 1.69 5.79 -14.46
CA ALA A 54 2.17 5.68 -15.83
C ALA A 54 3.68 5.97 -15.93
N GLN A 55 4.14 7.06 -15.30
CA GLN A 55 5.57 7.41 -15.26
C GLN A 55 6.41 6.39 -14.50
N VAL A 56 5.91 5.88 -13.36
CA VAL A 56 6.59 4.82 -12.60
C VAL A 56 6.73 3.56 -13.45
N ALA A 57 5.68 3.16 -14.17
CA ALA A 57 5.70 1.99 -15.04
C ALA A 57 6.73 2.14 -16.17
N GLU A 58 6.74 3.28 -16.85
CA GLU A 58 7.70 3.58 -17.93
C GLU A 58 9.15 3.54 -17.41
N ARG A 59 9.42 4.25 -16.30
CA ARG A 59 10.77 4.29 -15.70
C ARG A 59 11.21 2.92 -15.21
N ALA A 60 10.31 2.13 -14.61
CA ALA A 60 10.64 0.80 -14.15
C ALA A 60 11.05 -0.12 -15.31
N LEU A 61 10.31 -0.10 -16.42
CA LEU A 61 10.68 -0.86 -17.62
C LEU A 61 12.02 -0.40 -18.19
N ALA A 62 12.28 0.92 -18.23
CA ALA A 62 13.56 1.47 -18.66
C ALA A 62 14.74 1.06 -17.74
N HIS A 63 14.49 0.79 -16.47
CA HIS A 63 15.48 0.31 -15.49
C HIS A 63 15.59 -1.21 -15.41
N GLY A 64 14.94 -1.95 -16.32
CA GLY A 64 15.09 -3.40 -16.41
C GLY A 64 14.04 -4.22 -15.66
N ALA A 65 12.92 -3.61 -15.24
CA ALA A 65 11.74 -4.37 -14.84
C ALA A 65 11.30 -5.27 -16.01
N SER A 66 10.97 -6.52 -15.72
CA SER A 66 10.43 -7.45 -16.72
C SER A 66 8.96 -7.14 -17.04
N LYS A 67 8.23 -6.54 -16.09
CA LYS A 67 6.83 -6.17 -16.27
C LYS A 67 6.45 -4.99 -15.38
N ALA A 68 5.62 -4.10 -15.92
CA ALA A 68 4.85 -3.11 -15.16
C ALA A 68 3.38 -3.24 -15.55
N THR A 69 2.51 -3.68 -14.63
CA THR A 69 1.11 -4.02 -14.93
C THR A 69 0.15 -3.23 -14.06
N ARG A 70 -0.74 -2.47 -14.70
CA ARG A 70 -1.86 -1.81 -14.01
C ARG A 70 -2.79 -2.88 -13.43
N LEU A 71 -3.06 -2.80 -12.13
CA LEU A 71 -4.01 -3.69 -11.47
C LEU A 71 -5.44 -3.24 -11.78
N CYS A 72 -6.39 -4.18 -11.87
CA CYS A 72 -7.79 -3.91 -12.16
C CYS A 72 -8.53 -3.39 -10.91
N MET A 73 -8.12 -2.22 -10.41
CA MET A 73 -8.69 -1.55 -9.24
C MET A 73 -8.44 -0.04 -9.29
N ALA A 74 -9.40 0.76 -8.82
CA ALA A 74 -9.31 2.23 -8.80
C ALA A 74 -8.80 2.80 -7.47
N VAL A 75 -8.74 1.97 -6.42
CA VAL A 75 -8.38 2.42 -5.07
C VAL A 75 -6.86 2.32 -4.87
N PRO A 76 -6.18 3.40 -4.44
CA PRO A 76 -4.77 3.36 -4.08
C PRO A 76 -4.60 2.81 -2.66
N SER A 77 -4.69 1.48 -2.50
CA SER A 77 -4.58 0.83 -1.19
C SER A 77 -3.14 0.82 -0.66
N HIS A 78 -3.01 0.67 0.66
CA HIS A 78 -1.75 0.52 1.40
C HIS A 78 -0.83 1.74 1.34
N CYS A 79 -1.41 2.94 1.29
CA CYS A 79 -0.63 4.17 1.21
C CYS A 79 -1.28 5.36 1.95
N PRO A 80 -0.53 6.46 2.20
CA PRO A 80 -1.01 7.62 2.96
C PRO A 80 -2.25 8.32 2.39
N LEU A 81 -2.61 8.08 1.11
CA LEU A 81 -3.85 8.62 0.54
C LEU A 81 -5.09 8.14 1.29
N LEU A 82 -5.01 7.00 1.99
CA LEU A 82 -6.11 6.45 2.77
C LEU A 82 -6.04 6.77 4.28
N ASP A 83 -5.15 7.67 4.72
CA ASP A 83 -5.01 8.00 6.15
C ASP A 83 -6.32 8.53 6.77
N ALA A 84 -7.07 9.36 6.04
CA ALA A 84 -8.36 9.88 6.52
C ALA A 84 -9.40 8.76 6.69
N GLN A 85 -9.49 7.83 5.73
CA GLN A 85 -10.42 6.71 5.79
C GLN A 85 -10.01 5.68 6.85
N ALA A 86 -8.71 5.47 7.04
CA ALA A 86 -8.18 4.66 8.12
C ALA A 86 -8.51 5.27 9.50
N ALA A 87 -8.45 6.60 9.64
CA ALA A 87 -8.83 7.28 10.88
C ALA A 87 -10.34 7.15 11.18
N GLU A 88 -11.19 7.26 10.16
CA GLU A 88 -12.63 6.97 10.28
C GLU A 88 -12.87 5.52 10.72
N LEU A 89 -12.20 4.55 10.09
CA LEU A 89 -12.31 3.14 10.45
C LEU A 89 -11.79 2.87 11.87
N ALA A 90 -10.69 3.50 12.28
CA ALA A 90 -10.15 3.38 13.63
C ALA A 90 -11.13 3.93 14.68
N THR A 91 -11.80 5.05 14.37
CA THR A 91 -12.83 5.63 15.23
C THR A 91 -14.03 4.70 15.37
N ALA A 92 -14.50 4.11 14.26
CA ALA A 92 -15.58 3.12 14.29
C ALA A 92 -15.16 1.86 15.07
N ALA A 93 -13.94 1.37 14.85
CA ALA A 93 -13.40 0.18 15.46
C ALA A 93 -13.25 0.30 16.99
N ALA A 94 -13.03 1.52 17.51
CA ALA A 94 -12.96 1.79 18.94
C ALA A 94 -14.27 1.47 19.70
N ASN A 95 -15.40 1.39 18.99
CA ASN A 95 -16.70 1.05 19.57
C ASN A 95 -17.00 -0.46 19.57
N ILE A 96 -16.11 -1.28 19.02
CA ILE A 96 -16.30 -2.73 18.93
C ILE A 96 -15.82 -3.39 20.23
N THR A 97 -16.59 -4.34 20.75
CA THR A 97 -16.13 -5.21 21.85
C THR A 97 -15.15 -6.24 21.29
N VAL A 98 -13.93 -6.25 21.81
CA VAL A 98 -12.84 -7.09 21.32
C VAL A 98 -12.49 -8.18 22.34
N HIS A 99 -12.22 -9.39 21.84
CA HIS A 99 -11.84 -10.54 22.64
C HIS A 99 -10.40 -10.96 22.34
N ALA A 100 -9.78 -11.67 23.28
CA ALA A 100 -8.45 -12.22 23.07
C ALA A 100 -8.43 -13.14 21.82
N PRO A 101 -7.42 -13.03 20.94
CA PRO A 101 -7.35 -13.86 19.75
C PRO A 101 -7.11 -15.33 20.14
N GLN A 102 -7.84 -16.24 19.49
CA GLN A 102 -7.65 -17.69 19.68
C GLN A 102 -6.63 -18.28 18.69
N LEU A 103 -6.26 -17.51 17.67
CA LEU A 103 -5.29 -17.86 16.64
C LEU A 103 -4.20 -16.79 16.56
N THR A 104 -3.03 -17.16 16.06
CA THR A 104 -1.94 -16.20 15.85
C THR A 104 -2.30 -15.28 14.68
N TYR A 105 -2.36 -13.98 14.94
CA TYR A 105 -2.47 -12.95 13.93
C TYR A 105 -1.08 -12.43 13.59
N VAL A 106 -0.67 -12.53 12.33
CA VAL A 106 0.58 -11.94 11.83
C VAL A 106 0.23 -10.67 11.07
N SER A 107 0.72 -9.54 11.57
CA SER A 107 0.51 -8.25 10.91
C SER A 107 1.33 -8.17 9.62
N SER A 108 0.67 -7.81 8.52
CA SER A 108 1.34 -7.51 7.25
C SER A 108 2.15 -6.22 7.34
N SER A 109 1.65 -5.20 8.02
CA SER A 109 2.33 -3.89 8.09
C SER A 109 3.48 -3.82 9.10
N ARG A 110 3.44 -4.65 10.16
CA ARG A 110 4.45 -4.64 11.25
C ARG A 110 5.45 -5.79 11.19
N ALA A 111 5.27 -6.70 10.24
CA ALA A 111 6.08 -7.91 10.03
C ALA A 111 6.29 -8.74 11.33
N ARG A 112 5.25 -8.87 12.16
CA ARG A 112 5.31 -9.60 13.43
C ARG A 112 3.96 -10.12 13.89
N ALA A 113 3.97 -11.14 14.74
CA ALA A 113 2.79 -11.63 15.42
C ALA A 113 2.27 -10.60 16.46
N LEU A 114 0.95 -10.40 16.49
CA LEU A 114 0.27 -9.61 17.51
C LEU A 114 -0.62 -10.52 18.35
N PHE A 115 -0.58 -10.33 19.66
CA PHE A 115 -1.29 -11.18 20.63
C PHE A 115 -2.34 -10.44 21.45
N ARG A 116 -2.37 -9.10 21.37
CA ARG A 116 -3.33 -8.27 22.10
C ARG A 116 -4.44 -7.83 21.15
N ALA A 117 -5.69 -8.03 21.56
CA ALA A 117 -6.87 -7.74 20.75
C ALA A 117 -6.91 -6.29 20.24
N ASN A 118 -6.61 -5.32 21.11
CA ASN A 118 -6.60 -3.90 20.75
C ASN A 118 -5.54 -3.57 19.68
N LEU A 119 -4.37 -4.22 19.71
CA LEU A 119 -3.32 -4.01 18.71
C LEU A 119 -3.71 -4.62 17.35
N ILE A 120 -4.43 -5.74 17.35
CA ILE A 120 -4.94 -6.36 16.12
C ILE A 120 -6.00 -5.47 15.49
N VAL A 121 -6.92 -4.94 16.30
CA VAL A 121 -7.98 -4.03 15.81
C VAL A 121 -7.39 -2.74 15.24
N GLU A 122 -6.39 -2.17 15.92
CA GLU A 122 -5.63 -1.04 15.41
C GLU A 122 -4.94 -1.37 14.07
N ASP A 123 -4.26 -2.53 13.99
CA ASP A 123 -3.58 -2.95 12.77
C ASP A 123 -4.54 -3.12 11.59
N LEU A 124 -5.68 -3.76 11.82
CA LEU A 124 -6.75 -3.93 10.82
C LEU A 124 -7.33 -2.59 10.37
N ALA A 125 -7.59 -1.67 11.30
CA ALA A 125 -8.15 -0.37 10.99
C ALA A 125 -7.20 0.48 10.12
N TRP A 126 -5.90 0.42 10.41
CA TRP A 126 -4.88 1.18 9.69
C TRP A 126 -4.33 0.47 8.46
N ASN A 127 -4.62 -0.82 8.25
CA ASN A 127 -4.01 -1.63 7.19
C ASN A 127 -4.15 -1.01 5.79
N MET A 128 -5.28 -0.37 5.49
CA MET A 128 -5.50 0.29 4.19
C MET A 128 -4.55 1.46 3.92
N ALA A 129 -4.00 2.08 4.96
CA ALA A 129 -3.13 3.26 4.86
C ALA A 129 -1.66 2.95 5.17
N ARG A 130 -1.31 1.66 5.31
CA ARG A 130 0.05 1.22 5.64
C ARG A 130 0.55 0.24 4.59
N PRO A 131 1.85 0.31 4.22
CA PRO A 131 2.46 -0.66 3.33
C PRO A 131 2.34 -2.09 3.88
N VAL A 132 2.34 -3.05 2.95
CA VAL A 132 2.27 -4.50 3.19
C VAL A 132 3.56 -5.18 2.78
#